data_AF-A0A024TRP1-F1
#
_entry.id   AF-A0A024TRP1-F1
#
_cell.length_a   1.000
_cell.length_b   1.000
_cell.length_c   1.000
_cell.angle_alpha   90.00
_cell.angle_beta   90.00
_cell.angle_gamma   90.00
#
_symmetry.space_group_name_H-M   'P 1'
#
loop_
_entity.id
_entity.type
_entity.pdbx_description
1 polymer ?
#
loop_
_entity_poly.entity_id
_entity_poly.type
_entity_poly.pdbx_seq_one_letter_code
_entity_poly.pdbx_strand_id
1 'polypeptide(L)'
;MASEGTIEDVKQEEERQDDEDSREEEKHHDTDQNASTRLGSMEEKSIPALRAQLDNVQTRYRKKEARLVNDLNCEYDYTIKHLDPIISEALEDLMLHRPEQVSAYLAFYMAGSVDVSMYKKTQLQPQAYFERKIQPALGLAMDSVIRDKPDDVKAYLTKFFEHRASIY
;
A
#
# COMPACT_ATOMS: atom_id res chain seq x y z
N MET A 1 -4.57 31.43 -53.53
CA MET A 1 -3.27 30.76 -53.63
C MET A 1 -2.68 30.66 -52.23
N ALA A 2 -2.28 29.44 -51.85
CA ALA A 2 -1.41 29.03 -50.75
C ALA A 2 -1.82 29.34 -49.29
N SER A 3 -2.02 28.28 -48.48
CA SER A 3 -1.05 27.87 -47.45
C SER A 3 -1.53 26.60 -46.72
N GLU A 4 -1.18 25.45 -47.29
CA GLU A 4 -0.75 24.23 -46.57
C GLU A 4 0.73 24.47 -46.20
N GLY A 5 1.36 24.00 -45.13
CA GLY A 5 1.16 22.85 -44.27
C GLY A 5 2.58 22.31 -43.96
N THR A 6 2.78 21.85 -42.72
CA THR A 6 3.79 20.85 -42.31
C THR A 6 5.23 21.33 -42.00
N ILE A 7 5.61 21.13 -40.73
CA ILE A 7 6.98 21.16 -40.19
C ILE A 7 7.37 19.70 -39.97
N GLU A 8 8.43 19.24 -40.64
CA GLU A 8 9.01 17.89 -40.46
C GLU A 8 10.33 17.96 -39.67
N ASP A 9 10.43 17.00 -38.74
CA ASP A 9 11.56 16.17 -38.35
C ASP A 9 12.94 16.78 -38.05
N VAL A 10 13.25 16.78 -36.74
CA VAL A 10 14.61 16.79 -36.20
C VAL A 10 15.07 15.34 -36.02
N LYS A 11 15.92 14.85 -36.93
CA LYS A 11 16.78 13.68 -36.72
C LYS A 11 18.18 14.17 -36.36
N GLN A 12 18.69 13.74 -35.21
CA GLN A 12 20.12 13.82 -34.88
C GLN A 12 20.71 12.41 -35.00
N GLU A 13 21.64 12.26 -35.93
CA GLU A 13 22.60 11.17 -36.03
C GLU A 13 23.94 11.57 -35.39
N GLU A 14 24.78 10.54 -35.24
CA GLU A 14 26.22 10.49 -34.94
C GLU A 14 26.63 10.29 -33.49
N GLU A 15 27.62 9.47 -33.15
CA GLU A 15 28.22 8.25 -33.70
C GLU A 15 29.40 7.90 -32.75
N ARG A 16 29.77 6.61 -32.69
CA ARG A 16 31.09 6.01 -32.32
C ARG A 16 31.39 5.80 -30.82
N GLN A 17 31.67 4.57 -30.33
CA GLN A 17 32.79 3.62 -30.59
C GLN A 17 34.13 4.17 -30.03
N ASP A 18 35.01 3.47 -29.30
CA ASP A 18 35.36 2.04 -29.21
C ASP A 18 36.07 1.71 -27.85
N ASP A 19 36.29 0.39 -27.69
CA ASP A 19 37.08 -0.45 -26.78
C ASP A 19 38.41 0.05 -26.14
N GLU A 20 38.77 -0.57 -24.99
CA GLU A 20 40.11 -1.05 -24.56
C GLU A 20 40.00 -1.53 -23.08
N ASP A 21 40.02 -2.83 -22.75
CA ASP A 21 41.12 -3.81 -22.64
C ASP A 21 42.22 -3.49 -21.60
N SER A 22 42.62 -4.56 -20.89
CA SER A 22 43.84 -4.73 -20.07
C SER A 22 43.68 -4.86 -18.54
N ARG A 23 43.81 -6.13 -18.12
CA ARG A 23 44.36 -6.60 -16.83
C ARG A 23 45.67 -5.89 -16.49
N GLU A 24 45.96 -5.73 -15.19
CA GLU A 24 47.26 -6.09 -14.60
C GLU A 24 47.20 -6.21 -13.07
N GLU A 25 48.18 -6.97 -12.56
CA GLU A 25 48.21 -7.73 -11.30
C GLU A 25 48.80 -6.97 -10.10
N GLU A 26 48.63 -7.60 -8.93
CA GLU A 26 49.48 -7.57 -7.73
C GLU A 26 49.62 -6.28 -6.88
N LYS A 27 49.19 -6.41 -5.61
CA LYS A 27 50.14 -6.38 -4.48
C LYS A 27 49.54 -6.94 -3.18
N HIS A 28 50.17 -8.03 -2.72
CA HIS A 28 50.13 -8.50 -1.34
C HIS A 28 50.72 -7.44 -0.40
N HIS A 29 50.03 -7.11 0.69
CA HIS A 29 50.68 -6.56 1.88
C HIS A 29 50.02 -7.14 3.13
N ASP A 30 50.85 -7.86 3.89
CA ASP A 30 50.58 -8.44 5.19
C ASP A 30 50.04 -7.40 6.17
N THR A 31 48.93 -7.72 6.85
CA THR A 31 48.69 -7.24 8.20
C THR A 31 47.90 -8.28 8.98
N ASP A 32 48.58 -9.39 9.27
CA ASP A 32 48.22 -10.28 10.36
C ASP A 32 48.56 -9.57 11.67
N GLN A 33 47.54 -9.16 12.43
CA GLN A 33 47.54 -8.97 13.90
C GLN A 33 46.30 -8.18 14.35
N ASN A 34 45.09 -8.77 14.31
CA ASN A 34 44.06 -8.48 15.33
C ASN A 34 42.84 -9.42 15.38
N ALA A 35 42.97 -10.68 14.98
CA ALA A 35 41.85 -11.63 15.00
C ALA A 35 41.83 -12.57 16.23
N SER A 36 42.61 -12.28 17.27
CA SER A 36 42.79 -13.17 18.42
C SER A 36 42.36 -12.53 19.75
N THR A 37 41.10 -12.10 19.87
CA THR A 37 40.45 -11.88 21.20
C THR A 37 38.91 -11.71 21.15
N ARG A 38 38.19 -12.46 20.30
CA ARG A 38 36.71 -12.49 20.34
C ARG A 38 36.07 -13.88 20.30
N LEU A 39 36.80 -14.92 20.71
CA LEU A 39 36.18 -16.18 21.10
C LEU A 39 35.89 -16.14 22.60
N GLY A 40 34.89 -15.34 22.96
CA GLY A 40 34.21 -15.54 24.23
C GLY A 40 33.68 -16.95 24.25
N SER A 41 34.09 -17.71 25.26
CA SER A 41 33.57 -19.02 25.66
C SER A 41 32.10 -19.20 25.25
N MET A 42 31.85 -19.89 24.13
CA MET A 42 30.57 -20.54 23.93
C MET A 42 30.61 -21.76 24.84
N GLU A 43 30.03 -21.64 26.04
CA GLU A 43 29.65 -22.82 26.82
C GLU A 43 28.93 -23.79 25.86
N GLU A 44 29.53 -24.95 25.59
CA GLU A 44 28.90 -26.01 24.82
C GLU A 44 27.67 -26.48 25.60
N LYS A 45 26.52 -25.89 25.28
CA LYS A 45 25.25 -26.30 25.84
C LYS A 45 25.04 -27.77 25.51
N SER A 46 24.78 -28.56 26.54
CA SER A 46 24.51 -29.98 26.37
C SER A 46 23.36 -30.20 25.38
N ILE A 47 23.38 -31.31 24.64
CA ILE A 47 22.33 -31.68 23.68
C ILE A 47 20.92 -31.59 24.30
N PRO A 48 20.68 -32.03 25.57
CA PRO A 48 19.40 -31.81 26.25
C PRO A 48 19.04 -30.32 26.44
N ALA A 49 20.00 -29.48 26.79
CA ALA A 49 19.79 -28.03 26.96
C ALA A 49 19.46 -27.34 25.61
N LEU A 50 20.08 -27.78 24.52
CA LEU A 50 19.75 -27.32 23.16
C LEU A 50 18.35 -27.75 22.73
N ARG A 51 17.94 -28.99 23.02
CA ARG A 51 16.57 -29.47 22.77
C ARG A 51 15.54 -28.69 23.57
N ALA A 52 15.78 -28.45 24.85
CA ALA A 52 14.90 -27.63 25.68
C ALA A 52 14.78 -26.18 25.18
N GLN A 53 15.86 -25.61 24.63
CA GLN A 53 15.81 -24.29 23.99
C GLN A 53 14.98 -24.32 22.70
N LEU A 54 15.13 -25.35 21.88
CA LEU A 54 14.33 -25.55 20.66
C LEU A 54 12.84 -25.69 21.00
N ASP A 55 12.49 -26.50 22.00
CA ASP A 55 11.10 -26.68 22.44
C ASP A 55 10.47 -25.39 22.94
N ASN A 56 11.23 -24.58 23.69
CA ASN A 56 10.80 -23.25 24.13
C ASN A 56 10.59 -22.29 22.95
N VAL A 57 11.45 -22.32 21.94
CA VAL A 57 11.29 -21.53 20.72
C VAL A 57 10.05 -21.99 19.95
N GLN A 58 9.90 -23.29 19.70
CA GLN A 58 8.76 -23.86 18.97
C GLN A 58 7.43 -23.57 19.68
N THR A 59 7.39 -23.70 21.01
CA THR A 59 6.19 -23.38 21.79
C THR A 59 5.84 -21.90 21.72
N ARG A 60 6.82 -21.00 21.78
CA ARG A 60 6.59 -19.55 21.58
C ARG A 60 6.09 -19.25 20.16
N TYR A 61 6.66 -19.90 19.15
CA TYR A 61 6.22 -19.74 17.76
C TYR A 61 4.79 -20.21 17.57
N ARG A 62 4.45 -21.42 17.97
CA ARG A 62 3.08 -21.96 17.88
C ARG A 62 2.05 -21.10 18.61
N LYS A 63 2.41 -20.57 19.79
CA LYS A 63 1.54 -19.63 20.53
C LYS A 63 1.35 -18.29 19.82
N LYS A 64 2.41 -17.75 19.19
CA LYS A 64 2.32 -16.51 18.41
C LYS A 64 1.52 -16.69 17.13
N GLU A 65 1.68 -17.84 16.47
CA GLU A 65 0.94 -18.20 15.26
C GLU A 65 -0.56 -18.28 15.53
N ALA A 66 -0.99 -18.97 16.60
CA ALA A 66 -2.41 -19.04 16.95
C ALA A 66 -3.03 -17.67 17.27
N ARG A 67 -2.27 -16.78 17.92
CA ARG A 67 -2.71 -15.39 18.18
C ARG A 67 -2.84 -14.60 16.89
N LEU A 68 -1.82 -14.67 16.02
CA LEU A 68 -1.85 -13.96 14.73
C LEU A 68 -3.03 -14.40 13.86
N VAL A 69 -3.30 -15.70 13.80
CA VAL A 69 -4.46 -16.23 13.06
C VAL A 69 -5.77 -15.75 13.67
N ASN A 70 -5.87 -15.72 15.00
CA ASN A 70 -7.07 -15.20 15.67
C ASN A 70 -7.27 -13.71 15.40
N ASP A 71 -6.21 -12.90 15.47
CA ASP A 71 -6.27 -11.46 15.22
C ASP A 71 -6.69 -11.18 13.76
N LEU A 72 -6.14 -11.93 12.81
CA LEU A 72 -6.52 -11.86 11.39
C LEU A 72 -7.99 -12.21 11.18
N ASN A 73 -8.47 -13.28 11.83
CA ASN A 73 -9.87 -13.68 11.76
C ASN A 73 -10.77 -12.58 12.36
N CYS A 74 -10.39 -11.98 13.48
CA CYS A 74 -11.16 -10.89 14.09
C CYS A 74 -11.24 -9.65 13.20
N GLU A 75 -10.15 -9.27 12.53
CA GLU A 75 -10.15 -8.15 11.59
C GLU A 75 -10.97 -8.43 10.34
N TYR A 76 -10.86 -9.65 9.79
CA TYR A 76 -11.64 -10.08 8.64
C TYR A 76 -13.14 -10.10 8.97
N ASP A 77 -13.50 -10.68 10.12
CA ASP A 77 -14.87 -10.72 10.63
C ASP A 77 -15.45 -9.31 10.80
N TYR A 78 -14.68 -8.39 11.36
CA TYR A 78 -15.11 -7.01 11.54
C TYR A 78 -15.34 -6.34 10.18
N THR A 79 -14.41 -6.53 9.24
CA THR A 79 -14.48 -5.93 7.90
C THR A 79 -15.74 -6.42 7.16
N ILE A 80 -15.99 -7.72 7.14
CA ILE A 80 -17.18 -8.27 6.47
C ILE A 80 -18.47 -7.81 7.12
N LYS A 81 -18.53 -7.79 8.45
CA LYS A 81 -19.80 -7.50 9.15
C LYS A 81 -20.15 -6.02 9.13
N HIS A 82 -19.15 -5.14 9.19
CA HIS A 82 -19.39 -3.72 9.47
C HIS A 82 -18.95 -2.79 8.35
N LEU A 83 -17.93 -3.14 7.57
CA LEU A 83 -17.35 -2.24 6.57
C LEU A 83 -17.78 -2.61 5.14
N ASP A 84 -17.69 -3.88 4.77
CA ASP A 84 -17.92 -4.36 3.41
C ASP A 84 -19.32 -4.01 2.84
N PRO A 85 -20.43 -4.14 3.61
CA PRO A 85 -21.76 -3.76 3.11
C PRO A 85 -21.84 -2.28 2.76
N ILE A 86 -21.20 -1.42 3.56
CA ILE A 86 -21.21 0.04 3.36
C ILE A 86 -20.37 0.42 2.15
N ILE A 87 -19.16 -0.15 2.03
CA ILE A 87 -18.23 0.18 0.96
C ILE A 87 -18.72 -0.38 -0.38
N SER A 88 -19.28 -1.58 -0.40
CA SER A 88 -19.83 -2.19 -1.61
C SER A 88 -20.98 -1.37 -2.19
N GLU A 89 -21.94 -0.96 -1.35
CA GLU A 89 -23.03 -0.06 -1.77
C GLU A 89 -22.50 1.27 -2.30
N ALA A 90 -21.57 1.91 -1.57
CA ALA A 90 -21.00 3.19 -1.98
C ALA A 90 -20.18 3.08 -3.28
N LEU A 91 -19.48 1.97 -3.50
CA LEU A 91 -18.68 1.73 -4.69
C LEU A 91 -19.59 1.55 -5.92
N GLU A 92 -20.67 0.79 -5.80
CA GLU A 92 -21.66 0.62 -6.87
C GLU A 92 -22.21 1.98 -7.32
N ASP A 93 -22.63 2.78 -6.36
CA ASP A 93 -23.22 4.10 -6.60
C ASP A 93 -22.21 5.09 -7.22
N LEU A 94 -20.96 5.07 -6.73
CA LEU A 94 -19.86 5.84 -7.33
C LEU A 94 -19.58 5.42 -8.77
N MET A 95 -19.62 4.13 -9.08
CA MET A 95 -19.36 3.63 -10.43
C MET A 95 -20.51 3.93 -11.39
N LEU A 96 -21.74 4.01 -10.89
CA LEU A 96 -22.92 4.38 -11.66
C LEU A 96 -22.92 5.88 -12.01
N HIS A 97 -22.79 6.73 -11.00
CA HIS A 97 -22.94 8.18 -11.13
C HIS A 97 -21.65 8.87 -11.56
N ARG A 98 -20.50 8.32 -11.18
CA ARG A 98 -19.15 8.81 -11.48
C ARG A 98 -18.96 10.32 -11.20
N PRO A 99 -19.26 10.77 -9.97
CA PRO A 99 -19.06 12.17 -9.58
C PRO A 99 -17.57 12.56 -9.65
N GLU A 100 -17.29 13.80 -10.08
CA GLU A 100 -15.92 14.33 -10.13
C GLU A 100 -15.35 14.56 -8.72
N GLN A 101 -16.20 14.93 -7.76
CA GLN A 101 -15.87 15.20 -6.36
C GLN A 101 -16.24 14.01 -5.45
N VAL A 102 -15.41 12.95 -5.48
CA VAL A 102 -15.68 11.69 -4.78
C VAL A 102 -15.83 11.84 -3.26
N SER A 103 -14.93 12.58 -2.60
CA SER A 103 -14.98 12.72 -1.13
C SER A 103 -16.25 13.45 -0.68
N ALA A 104 -16.61 14.55 -1.35
CA ALA A 104 -17.84 15.28 -1.03
C ALA A 104 -19.07 14.40 -1.26
N TYR A 105 -19.13 13.71 -2.41
CA TYR A 105 -20.20 12.77 -2.70
C TYR A 105 -20.36 11.71 -1.61
N LEU A 106 -19.26 11.06 -1.22
CA LEU A 106 -19.26 10.02 -0.19
C LEU A 106 -19.69 10.55 1.18
N ALA A 107 -19.34 11.78 1.55
CA ALA A 107 -19.81 12.39 2.79
C ALA A 107 -21.35 12.46 2.84
N PHE A 108 -21.97 13.00 1.80
CA PHE A 108 -23.43 13.09 1.72
C PHE A 108 -24.11 11.73 1.49
N TYR A 109 -23.45 10.81 0.78
CA TYR A 109 -23.92 9.44 0.61
C TYR A 109 -24.01 8.71 1.95
N MET A 110 -22.95 8.77 2.76
CA MET A 110 -22.91 8.12 4.08
C MET A 110 -23.90 8.77 5.06
N ALA A 111 -24.15 10.07 4.93
CA ALA A 111 -25.19 10.79 5.66
C ALA A 111 -26.62 10.47 5.19
N GLY A 112 -26.79 9.79 4.06
CA GLY A 112 -28.11 9.44 3.49
C GLY A 112 -28.82 10.59 2.79
N SER A 113 -28.10 11.64 2.40
CA SER A 113 -28.66 12.88 1.85
C SER A 113 -28.03 13.27 0.51
N VAL A 114 -27.65 12.28 -0.31
CA VAL A 114 -26.99 12.54 -1.59
C VAL A 114 -28.00 12.99 -2.66
N ASP A 115 -27.75 14.16 -3.24
CA ASP A 115 -28.41 14.60 -4.46
C ASP A 115 -27.42 14.51 -5.63
N VAL A 116 -27.60 13.49 -6.46
CA VAL A 116 -26.75 13.20 -7.62
C VAL A 116 -26.69 14.37 -8.60
N SER A 117 -27.75 15.17 -8.69
CA SER A 117 -27.83 16.29 -9.64
C SER A 117 -26.86 17.44 -9.31
N MET A 118 -26.40 17.52 -8.06
CA MET A 118 -25.44 18.53 -7.60
C MET A 118 -24.00 18.23 -8.06
N TYR A 119 -23.71 17.01 -8.50
CA TYR A 119 -22.36 16.59 -8.84
C TYR A 119 -22.13 16.51 -10.34
N LYS A 120 -21.06 17.16 -10.79
CA LYS A 120 -20.59 17.02 -12.16
C LYS A 120 -20.08 15.60 -12.39
N LYS A 121 -20.53 14.98 -13.48
CA LYS A 121 -20.06 13.66 -13.92
C LYS A 121 -18.67 13.78 -14.56
N THR A 122 -17.79 12.85 -14.19
CA THR A 122 -16.45 12.76 -14.78
C THR A 122 -16.50 12.28 -16.23
N GLN A 123 -15.51 12.71 -17.01
CA GLN A 123 -15.27 12.23 -18.38
C GLN A 123 -14.28 11.06 -18.43
N LEU A 124 -13.72 10.67 -17.29
CA LEU A 124 -12.78 9.55 -17.21
C LEU A 124 -13.46 8.22 -17.59
N GLN A 125 -12.69 7.37 -18.27
CA GLN A 125 -13.07 5.97 -18.48
C GLN A 125 -13.22 5.26 -17.12
N PRO A 126 -14.13 4.27 -16.99
CA PRO A 126 -14.43 3.63 -15.71
C PRO A 126 -13.20 3.16 -14.92
N GLN A 127 -12.26 2.48 -15.58
CA GLN A 127 -11.02 2.02 -14.94
C GLN A 127 -10.17 3.18 -14.41
N ALA A 128 -9.92 4.19 -15.24
CA ALA A 128 -9.13 5.36 -14.86
C ALA A 128 -9.82 6.19 -13.75
N TYR A 129 -11.15 6.21 -13.73
CA TYR A 129 -11.90 6.83 -12.64
C TYR A 129 -11.72 6.06 -11.33
N PHE A 130 -11.83 4.73 -11.36
CA PHE A 130 -11.60 3.89 -10.20
C PHE A 130 -10.20 4.11 -9.61
N GLU A 131 -9.16 3.96 -10.43
CA GLU A 131 -7.76 4.04 -9.98
C GLU A 131 -7.38 5.44 -9.49
N ARG A 132 -7.83 6.50 -10.17
CA ARG A 132 -7.36 7.87 -9.88
C ARG A 132 -8.22 8.59 -8.84
N LYS A 133 -9.47 8.18 -8.65
CA LYS A 133 -10.43 8.92 -7.80
C LYS A 133 -10.99 8.05 -6.68
N ILE A 134 -11.48 6.85 -6.99
CA ILE A 134 -12.14 6.00 -6.01
C ILE A 134 -11.13 5.31 -5.09
N GLN A 135 -10.18 4.57 -5.66
CA GLN A 135 -9.23 3.74 -4.91
C GLN A 135 -8.46 4.55 -3.85
N PRO A 136 -7.94 5.76 -4.13
CA PRO A 136 -7.24 6.55 -3.11
C PRO A 136 -8.17 7.04 -1.99
N ALA A 137 -9.42 7.37 -2.32
CA ALA A 137 -10.39 7.87 -1.35
C ALA A 137 -10.91 6.75 -0.43
N LEU A 138 -11.38 5.64 -1.03
CA LEU A 138 -11.89 4.50 -0.29
C LEU A 138 -10.77 3.74 0.44
N GLY A 139 -9.59 3.58 -0.16
CA GLY A 139 -8.46 2.89 0.48
C GLY A 139 -8.10 3.50 1.83
N LEU A 140 -7.90 4.82 1.85
CA LEU A 140 -7.56 5.54 3.09
C LEU A 140 -8.70 5.52 4.12
N ALA A 141 -9.95 5.51 3.66
CA ALA A 141 -11.10 5.41 4.53
C ALA A 141 -11.20 4.02 5.18
N MET A 142 -11.04 2.96 4.39
CA MET A 142 -11.03 1.58 4.86
C MET A 142 -9.89 1.33 5.86
N ASP A 143 -8.67 1.78 5.55
CA ASP A 143 -7.52 1.67 6.45
C ASP A 143 -7.79 2.36 7.79
N SER A 144 -8.45 3.53 7.76
CA SER A 144 -8.79 4.28 8.97
C SER A 144 -9.85 3.57 9.80
N VAL A 145 -10.87 2.99 9.17
CA VAL A 145 -11.92 2.21 9.87
C VAL A 145 -11.37 0.92 10.46
N ILE A 146 -10.52 0.19 9.74
CA ILE A 146 -9.90 -1.06 10.22
C ILE A 146 -9.01 -0.78 11.43
N ARG A 147 -8.26 0.33 11.40
CA ARG A 147 -7.39 0.74 12.50
C ARG A 147 -8.18 1.17 13.73
N ASP A 148 -9.18 2.03 13.56
CA ASP A 148 -9.85 2.71 14.68
C ASP A 148 -11.05 1.92 15.23
N LYS A 149 -11.58 0.94 14.45
CA LYS A 149 -12.71 0.06 14.79
C LYS A 149 -13.90 0.79 15.44
N PRO A 150 -14.46 1.82 14.77
CA PRO A 150 -15.58 2.58 15.32
C PRO A 150 -16.85 1.75 15.43
N ASP A 151 -17.64 1.98 16.48
CA ASP A 151 -18.94 1.32 16.66
C ASP A 151 -19.95 1.72 15.55
N ASP A 152 -19.93 2.99 15.15
CA ASP A 152 -20.73 3.51 14.03
C ASP A 152 -19.83 3.87 12.84
N VAL A 153 -19.69 2.91 11.93
CA VAL A 153 -18.87 3.04 10.73
C VAL A 153 -19.39 4.14 9.79
N LYS A 154 -20.72 4.30 9.64
CA LYS A 154 -21.29 5.30 8.72
C LYS A 154 -21.02 6.72 9.22
N ALA A 155 -21.26 6.98 10.51
CA ALA A 155 -20.97 8.29 11.09
C ALA A 155 -19.48 8.62 11.07
N TYR A 156 -18.62 7.61 11.32
CA TYR A 156 -17.18 7.77 11.22
C TYR A 156 -16.75 8.13 9.79
N LEU A 157 -17.21 7.38 8.79
CA LEU A 157 -16.88 7.62 7.38
C LEU A 157 -17.42 8.98 6.89
N THR A 158 -18.61 9.39 7.34
CA THR A 158 -19.17 10.71 7.03
C THR A 158 -18.19 11.81 7.43
N LYS A 159 -17.77 11.84 8.70
CA LYS A 159 -16.80 12.83 9.21
C LYS A 159 -15.45 12.76 8.49
N PHE A 160 -14.98 11.54 8.20
CA PHE A 160 -13.74 11.34 7.46
C PHE A 160 -13.78 12.00 6.07
N PHE A 161 -14.87 11.78 5.33
CA PHE A 161 -15.03 12.32 4.00
C PHE A 161 -15.35 13.82 3.98
N GLU A 162 -16.11 14.34 4.96
CA GLU A 162 -16.32 15.78 5.15
C GLU A 162 -14.98 16.51 5.33
N HIS A 163 -14.12 15.98 6.21
CA HIS A 163 -12.81 16.56 6.43
C HIS A 163 -11.97 16.57 5.15
N ARG A 164 -11.99 15.47 4.37
CA ARG A 164 -11.26 15.41 3.09
C ARG A 164 -11.87 16.26 1.99
N ALA A 165 -13.17 16.46 1.98
CA ALA A 165 -13.84 17.34 1.04
C ALA A 165 -13.49 18.82 1.29
N SER A 166 -13.17 19.19 2.53
CA SER A 166 -12.73 20.56 2.85
C SER A 166 -11.30 20.91 2.40
N ILE A 167 -10.49 19.90 2.09
CA ILE A 167 -9.07 20.06 1.74
C ILE A 167 -8.87 20.31 0.23
N TYR A 168 -9.84 19.96 -0.61
CA TYR A 168 -9.75 19.99 -2.08
C TYR A 168 -10.93 20.74 -2.72
#